data_AF-A0A0R1LMA1-F1
#
_entry.id   AF-A0A0R1LMA1-F1
#
_cell.length_a   1.000
_cell.length_b   1.000
_cell.length_c   1.000
_cell.angle_alpha   90.00
_cell.angle_beta   90.00
_cell.angle_gamma   90.00
#
_symmetry.space_group_name_H-M   'P 1'
#
loop_
_entity.id
_entity.type
_entity.pdbx_description
1 polymer ?
#
loop_
_entity_poly.entity_id
_entity_poly.type
_entity_poly.pdbx_seq_one_letter_code
_entity_poly.pdbx_strand_id
1 'polypeptide(L)'
;MVAVLALSTLGLTTTAQAKSVSYSALTYGTSKTSMASKYFVRPAQVTVKNSQYRVTMHLKTAKTLGKYPVQVIKVNGGTPQNVRKVRDKAGNSNVYYTFTTKNLKKKITAKLSINVLHVYQAKHDITFKFKASQLPKLKAKKAHIRAVTAQAASQSRPAKKGLALLLP
;
A
#
# COMPACT_ATOMS: atom_id res chain seq x y z
N MET A 1 -4.98 40.28 37.48
CA MET A 1 -5.70 39.46 36.47
C MET A 1 -4.70 38.47 35.88
N VAL A 2 -4.94 37.18 36.07
CA VAL A 2 -4.11 36.10 35.52
C VAL A 2 -4.64 35.78 34.12
N ALA A 3 -3.79 35.88 33.10
CA ALA A 3 -4.08 35.36 31.77
C ALA A 3 -3.01 34.33 31.40
N VAL A 4 -3.23 33.09 31.84
CA VAL A 4 -2.63 31.89 31.24
C VAL A 4 -3.50 31.57 30.03
N LEU A 5 -2.93 31.48 28.82
CA LEU A 5 -3.55 30.70 27.74
C LEU A 5 -2.54 30.31 26.64
N ALA A 6 -2.17 29.02 26.74
CA ALA A 6 -2.00 28.05 25.67
C ALA A 6 -0.89 28.26 24.62
N LEU A 7 0.27 27.66 24.91
CA LEU A 7 1.20 27.15 23.90
C LEU A 7 0.45 26.15 23.01
N SER A 8 0.04 26.60 21.83
CA SER A 8 -0.49 25.74 20.77
C SER A 8 0.67 24.93 20.19
N THR A 9 0.78 23.66 20.59
CA THR A 9 1.73 22.72 20.02
C THR A 9 1.35 22.46 18.55
N LEU A 10 2.12 23.02 17.62
CA LEU A 10 2.05 22.68 16.21
C LEU A 10 2.31 21.17 16.05
N GLY A 11 1.26 20.39 15.83
CA GLY A 11 1.37 19.02 15.39
C GLY A 11 2.01 19.00 14.00
N LEU A 12 3.28 18.58 13.91
CA LEU A 12 3.93 18.31 12.63
C LEU A 12 3.19 17.16 11.93
N THR A 13 2.26 17.51 11.06
CA THR A 13 1.70 16.57 10.09
C THR A 13 2.80 16.22 9.10
N THR A 14 3.50 15.11 9.35
CA THR A 14 4.51 14.60 8.41
C THR A 14 3.80 14.17 7.13
N THR A 15 3.74 15.05 6.13
CA THR A 15 3.24 14.71 4.81
C THR A 15 4.17 13.66 4.21
N ALA A 16 3.70 12.42 4.11
CA ALA A 16 4.46 11.36 3.47
C ALA A 16 4.65 11.70 1.99
N GLN A 17 5.85 12.16 1.63
CA GLN A 17 6.21 12.54 0.26
C GLN A 17 6.05 11.34 -0.68
N ALA A 18 5.34 11.54 -1.80
CA ALA A 18 5.12 10.50 -2.80
C ALA A 18 6.41 10.26 -3.61
N LYS A 19 6.84 9.01 -3.73
CA LYS A 19 8.00 8.60 -4.52
C LYS A 19 7.56 8.00 -5.84
N SER A 20 8.19 8.44 -6.93
CA SER A 20 8.01 7.83 -8.25
C SER A 20 8.74 6.49 -8.34
N VAL A 21 8.00 5.44 -8.71
CA VAL A 21 8.51 4.06 -8.84
C VAL A 21 8.20 3.52 -10.23
N SER A 22 9.24 3.15 -10.96
CA SER A 22 9.13 2.48 -12.26
C SER A 22 8.54 1.08 -12.09
N TYR A 23 7.76 0.66 -13.08
CA TYR A 23 7.17 -0.67 -13.14
C TYR A 23 6.96 -1.10 -14.59
N SER A 24 6.77 -2.41 -14.78
CA SER A 24 6.37 -3.00 -16.06
C SER A 24 5.00 -3.65 -15.94
N ALA A 25 4.19 -3.56 -16.98
CA ALA A 25 2.96 -4.34 -17.14
C ALA A 25 3.24 -5.54 -18.06
N LEU A 26 3.01 -6.74 -17.55
CA LEU A 26 3.36 -8.02 -18.15
C LEU A 26 2.11 -8.82 -18.47
N THR A 27 2.18 -9.64 -19.53
CA THR A 27 1.15 -10.63 -19.83
C THR A 27 1.05 -11.59 -18.65
N TYR A 28 -0.18 -11.85 -18.20
CA TYR A 28 -0.43 -12.65 -17.01
C TYR A 28 0.24 -14.03 -17.10
N GLY A 29 0.81 -14.49 -15.98
CA GLY A 29 1.57 -15.74 -15.93
C GLY A 29 2.94 -15.73 -16.58
N THR A 30 3.35 -14.64 -17.24
CA THR A 30 4.61 -14.59 -18.01
C THR A 30 5.56 -13.48 -17.53
N SER A 31 6.69 -13.34 -18.24
CA SER A 31 7.62 -12.21 -18.15
C SER A 31 7.60 -11.31 -19.39
N LYS A 32 6.71 -11.57 -20.37
CA LYS A 32 6.59 -10.77 -21.60
C LYS A 32 5.80 -9.50 -21.32
N THR A 33 6.15 -8.40 -21.99
CA THR A 33 5.41 -7.13 -21.90
C THR A 33 3.98 -7.31 -22.40
N SER A 34 3.00 -6.82 -21.63
CA SER A 34 1.59 -6.83 -22.04
C SER A 34 1.31 -5.74 -23.05
N MET A 35 0.41 -6.01 -24.02
CA MET A 35 -0.17 -4.97 -24.86
C MET A 35 -0.84 -3.85 -24.04
N ALA A 36 -1.34 -4.15 -22.84
CA ALA A 36 -1.93 -3.16 -21.94
C ALA A 36 -0.90 -2.12 -21.47
N SER A 37 0.40 -2.44 -21.50
CA SER A 37 1.49 -1.55 -21.05
C SER A 37 1.46 -0.17 -21.72
N LYS A 38 0.95 -0.06 -22.95
CA LYS A 38 0.85 1.21 -23.68
C LYS A 38 -0.15 2.20 -23.09
N TYR A 39 -1.09 1.74 -22.28
CA TYR A 39 -2.12 2.57 -21.66
C TYR A 39 -1.80 2.96 -20.21
N PHE A 40 -0.79 2.34 -19.61
CA PHE A 40 -0.37 2.61 -18.25
C PHE A 40 0.76 3.64 -18.24
N VAL A 41 0.48 4.81 -17.68
CA VAL A 41 1.44 5.90 -17.56
C VAL A 41 2.45 5.58 -16.46
N ARG A 42 3.73 5.75 -16.78
CA ARG A 42 4.86 5.47 -15.90
C ARG A 42 5.59 6.77 -15.57
N PRO A 43 6.22 6.88 -14.38
CA PRO A 43 6.21 5.92 -13.26
C PRO A 43 4.90 5.97 -12.45
N ALA A 44 4.73 5.02 -11.53
CA ALA A 44 3.64 5.06 -10.55
C ALA A 44 4.05 5.92 -9.34
N GLN A 45 3.07 6.51 -8.65
CA GLN A 45 3.31 7.25 -7.43
C GLN A 45 3.08 6.35 -6.21
N VAL A 46 4.08 6.25 -5.34
CA VAL A 46 4.06 5.37 -4.16
C VAL A 46 4.27 6.20 -2.89
N THR A 47 3.33 6.07 -1.96
CA THR A 47 3.43 6.63 -0.60
C THR A 47 3.46 5.49 0.41
N VAL A 48 3.96 5.75 1.62
CA VAL A 48 3.92 4.80 2.73
C VAL A 48 2.99 5.35 3.80
N LYS A 49 1.95 4.58 4.15
CA LYS A 49 1.01 4.88 5.24
C LYS A 49 0.77 3.62 6.05
N ASN A 50 0.86 3.71 7.38
CA ASN A 50 0.60 2.59 8.29
C ASN A 50 1.39 1.31 7.93
N SER A 51 2.69 1.46 7.63
CA SER A 51 3.59 0.38 7.19
C SER A 51 3.11 -0.39 5.95
N GLN A 52 2.32 0.24 5.09
CA GLN A 52 1.87 -0.29 3.81
C GLN A 52 2.19 0.71 2.69
N TYR A 53 2.49 0.17 1.51
CA TYR A 53 2.54 0.97 0.31
C TYR A 53 1.13 1.32 -0.12
N ARG A 54 0.93 2.59 -0.46
CA ARG A 54 -0.23 3.09 -1.19
C ARG A 54 0.27 3.51 -2.57
N VAL A 55 -0.18 2.79 -3.60
CA VAL A 55 0.26 2.99 -4.99
C VAL A 55 -0.84 3.61 -5.79
N THR A 56 -0.60 4.80 -6.34
CA THR A 56 -1.48 5.45 -7.30
C THR A 56 -0.98 5.15 -8.71
N MET A 57 -1.86 4.49 -9.47
CA MET A 57 -1.66 4.11 -10.85
C MET A 57 -2.42 5.08 -11.75
N HIS A 58 -1.89 5.32 -12.94
CA HIS A 58 -2.50 6.19 -13.95
C HIS A 58 -2.62 5.42 -15.26
N LEU A 59 -3.83 5.42 -15.80
CA LEU A 59 -4.17 4.88 -17.10
C LEU A 59 -4.62 6.02 -18.01
N LYS A 60 -4.10 6.07 -19.24
CA LYS A 60 -4.48 7.04 -20.28
C LYS A 60 -4.88 6.29 -21.55
N THR A 61 -6.03 6.67 -22.11
CA THR A 61 -6.57 6.08 -23.35
C THR A 61 -7.04 7.19 -24.28
N ALA A 62 -6.81 7.02 -25.58
CA ALA A 62 -7.14 8.02 -26.59
C ALA A 62 -8.67 8.21 -26.72
N LYS A 63 -9.11 9.43 -27.04
CA LYS A 63 -10.55 9.74 -27.24
C LYS A 63 -11.22 8.86 -28.31
N THR A 64 -10.47 8.41 -29.31
CA THR A 64 -10.95 7.57 -30.42
C THR A 64 -11.41 6.19 -29.97
N LEU A 65 -10.96 5.73 -28.81
CA LEU A 65 -11.37 4.46 -28.21
C LEU A 65 -12.68 4.58 -27.39
N GLY A 66 -13.27 5.78 -27.32
CA GLY A 66 -14.44 6.07 -26.52
C GLY A 66 -14.13 6.53 -25.09
N LYS A 67 -15.17 6.62 -24.27
CA LYS A 67 -15.11 7.17 -22.91
C LYS A 67 -14.76 6.08 -21.90
N TYR A 68 -13.59 6.18 -21.29
CA TYR A 68 -13.05 5.23 -20.31
C TYR A 68 -13.14 3.76 -20.74
N PRO A 69 -12.58 3.40 -21.92
CA PRO A 69 -12.74 2.08 -22.53
C PRO A 69 -12.01 0.97 -21.78
N VAL A 70 -11.07 1.32 -20.89
CA VAL A 70 -10.32 0.37 -20.07
C VAL A 70 -10.53 0.75 -18.61
N GLN A 71 -10.93 -0.24 -17.82
CA GLN A 71 -11.16 -0.10 -16.39
C GLN A 71 -10.41 -1.20 -15.65
N VAL A 72 -9.78 -0.85 -14.54
CA VAL A 72 -9.26 -1.85 -13.60
C VAL A 72 -10.41 -2.24 -12.69
N ILE A 73 -10.78 -3.53 -12.66
CA ILE A 73 -11.89 -4.02 -11.83
C ILE A 73 -11.40 -4.81 -10.61
N LYS A 74 -10.17 -5.34 -10.66
CA LYS A 74 -9.50 -5.97 -9.52
C LYS A 74 -8.02 -5.63 -9.56
N VAL A 75 -7.39 -5.41 -8.41
CA VAL A 75 -5.94 -5.20 -8.28
C VAL A 75 -5.47 -5.69 -6.92
N ASN A 76 -4.37 -6.43 -6.90
CA ASN A 76 -3.82 -7.03 -5.68
C ASN A 76 -4.88 -7.83 -4.88
N GLY A 77 -5.75 -8.57 -5.57
CA GLY A 77 -6.80 -9.36 -4.94
C GLY A 77 -8.04 -8.59 -4.48
N GLY A 78 -8.04 -7.24 -4.50
CA GLY A 78 -9.16 -6.41 -4.05
C GLY A 78 -9.70 -5.46 -5.14
N THR A 79 -10.71 -4.68 -4.79
CA THR A 79 -11.23 -3.59 -5.65
C THR A 79 -10.28 -2.39 -5.63
N PRO A 80 -10.13 -1.67 -6.75
CA PRO A 80 -9.35 -0.44 -6.77
C PRO A 80 -10.00 0.64 -5.91
N GLN A 81 -9.18 1.39 -5.17
CA GLN A 81 -9.58 2.45 -4.26
C GLN A 81 -9.39 3.83 -4.90
N ASN A 82 -10.12 4.85 -4.44
CA ASN A 82 -9.95 6.25 -4.88
C ASN A 82 -9.92 6.41 -6.41
N VAL A 83 -10.85 5.72 -7.09
CA VAL A 83 -10.94 5.76 -8.55
C VAL A 83 -11.41 7.14 -8.99
N ARG A 84 -10.58 7.86 -9.74
CA ARG A 84 -10.88 9.17 -10.30
C ARG A 84 -10.78 9.10 -11.82
N LYS A 85 -11.83 9.51 -12.50
CA LYS A 85 -11.95 9.52 -13.96
C LYS A 85 -12.03 10.96 -14.45
N VAL A 86 -11.11 11.37 -15.33
CA VAL A 86 -11.04 12.73 -15.86
C VAL A 86 -10.78 12.68 -17.37
N ARG A 87 -11.38 13.58 -18.14
CA ARG A 87 -10.97 13.83 -19.53
C ARG A 87 -10.01 15.00 -19.59
N ASP A 88 -8.92 14.86 -20.33
CA ASP A 88 -8.03 15.99 -20.60
C ASP A 88 -8.60 16.91 -21.68
N LYS A 89 -7.95 18.07 -21.91
CA LYS A 89 -8.38 19.05 -22.94
C LYS A 89 -8.47 18.45 -24.34
N ALA A 90 -7.66 17.42 -24.64
CA ALA A 90 -7.68 16.72 -25.92
C ALA A 90 -8.79 15.64 -26.00
N GLY A 91 -9.58 15.47 -24.93
CA GLY A 91 -10.67 14.50 -24.83
C GLY A 91 -10.23 13.09 -24.42
N ASN A 92 -8.93 12.87 -24.16
CA ASN A 92 -8.44 11.55 -23.77
C ASN A 92 -8.93 11.20 -22.37
N SER A 93 -9.22 9.92 -22.18
CA SER A 93 -9.70 9.39 -20.92
C SER A 93 -8.51 9.09 -20.00
N ASN A 94 -8.48 9.74 -18.84
CA ASN A 94 -7.52 9.51 -17.76
C ASN A 94 -8.21 8.85 -16.57
N VAL A 95 -7.68 7.72 -16.12
CA VAL A 95 -8.19 7.00 -14.94
C VAL A 95 -7.05 6.87 -13.94
N TYR A 96 -7.28 7.38 -12.74
CA TYR A 96 -6.38 7.23 -11.61
C TYR A 96 -7.05 6.28 -10.62
N TYR A 97 -6.28 5.37 -10.06
CA TYR A 97 -6.78 4.51 -8.98
C TYR A 97 -5.64 4.16 -8.04
N THR A 98 -5.99 3.71 -6.86
CA THR A 98 -5.06 3.36 -5.80
C THR A 98 -5.27 1.93 -5.35
N PHE A 99 -4.18 1.26 -4.97
CA PHE A 99 -4.25 0.02 -4.20
C PHE A 99 -3.21 0.04 -3.09
N THR A 100 -3.40 -0.80 -2.09
CA THR A 100 -2.49 -0.94 -0.95
C THR A 100 -1.87 -2.34 -0.91
N THR A 101 -0.61 -2.42 -0.50
CA THR A 101 0.07 -3.70 -0.27
C THR A 101 1.20 -3.55 0.73
N LYS A 102 1.54 -4.62 1.44
CA LYS A 102 2.74 -4.70 2.28
C LYS A 102 3.99 -5.04 1.46
N ASN A 103 3.84 -5.53 0.22
CA ASN A 103 4.96 -6.06 -0.54
C ASN A 103 4.83 -5.75 -2.04
N LEU A 104 5.53 -4.70 -2.50
CA LEU A 104 5.69 -4.37 -3.92
C LEU A 104 6.85 -5.09 -4.61
N LYS A 105 7.66 -5.88 -3.89
CA LYS A 105 8.66 -6.75 -4.52
C LYS A 105 8.01 -7.95 -5.21
N LYS A 106 6.82 -8.34 -4.75
CA LYS A 106 5.99 -9.37 -5.41
C LYS A 106 5.29 -8.79 -6.64
N LYS A 107 5.03 -9.67 -7.61
CA LYS A 107 4.16 -9.40 -8.76
C LYS A 107 2.75 -9.05 -8.25
N ILE A 108 2.14 -8.02 -8.83
CA ILE A 108 0.78 -7.58 -8.48
C ILE A 108 -0.14 -7.89 -9.65
N THR A 109 -1.09 -8.81 -9.46
CA THR A 109 -2.10 -9.13 -10.47
C THR A 109 -3.19 -8.05 -10.50
N ALA A 110 -3.63 -7.67 -11.69
CA ALA A 110 -4.79 -6.83 -11.90
C ALA A 110 -5.69 -7.40 -13.00
N LYS A 111 -7.01 -7.28 -12.81
CA LYS A 111 -8.03 -7.65 -13.79
C LYS A 111 -8.56 -6.39 -14.44
N LEU A 112 -8.53 -6.36 -15.76
CA LEU A 112 -9.02 -5.28 -16.60
C LEU A 112 -10.39 -5.66 -17.17
N SER A 113 -11.27 -4.69 -17.34
CA SER A 113 -12.44 -4.74 -18.20
C SER A 113 -12.23 -3.77 -19.34
N ILE A 114 -12.32 -4.27 -20.57
CA ILE A 114 -12.11 -3.49 -21.78
C ILE A 114 -13.41 -3.50 -22.57
N ASN A 115 -13.85 -2.32 -22.99
CA ASN A 115 -15.00 -2.10 -23.84
C ASN A 115 -14.71 -0.94 -24.79
N VAL A 116 -14.40 -1.27 -26.04
CA VAL A 116 -14.32 -0.34 -27.17
C VAL A 116 -15.53 -0.65 -28.04
N LEU A 117 -16.44 0.32 -28.15
CA LEU A 117 -17.73 0.14 -28.80
C LEU A 117 -17.57 -0.43 -30.21
N HIS A 118 -18.25 -1.56 -30.48
CA HIS A 118 -18.25 -2.29 -31.77
C HIS A 118 -16.89 -2.81 -32.25
N VAL A 119 -15.82 -2.73 -31.44
CA VAL A 119 -14.47 -3.15 -31.84
C VAL A 119 -13.96 -4.28 -30.95
N TYR A 120 -14.08 -4.14 -29.63
CA TYR A 120 -13.45 -5.08 -28.72
C TYR A 120 -14.03 -5.04 -27.30
N GLN A 121 -14.40 -6.20 -26.78
CA GLN A 121 -14.86 -6.36 -25.40
C GLN A 121 -14.26 -7.60 -24.76
N ALA A 122 -13.56 -7.43 -23.64
CA ALA A 122 -12.94 -8.55 -22.93
C ALA A 122 -12.60 -8.21 -21.49
N LYS A 123 -12.38 -9.25 -20.68
CA LYS A 123 -11.76 -9.15 -19.36
C LYS A 123 -10.44 -9.90 -19.37
N HIS A 124 -9.37 -9.24 -18.95
CA HIS A 124 -8.02 -9.81 -18.97
C HIS A 124 -7.31 -9.61 -17.64
N ASP A 125 -6.55 -10.60 -17.24
CA ASP A 125 -5.57 -10.44 -16.18
C ASP A 125 -4.24 -9.93 -16.76
N ILE A 126 -3.57 -9.06 -16.01
CA ILE A 126 -2.20 -8.62 -16.26
C ILE A 126 -1.41 -8.64 -14.95
N THR A 127 -0.09 -8.55 -15.07
CA THR A 127 0.81 -8.51 -13.92
C THR A 127 1.65 -7.24 -13.92
N PHE A 128 1.64 -6.49 -12.82
CA PHE A 128 2.60 -5.42 -12.58
C PHE A 128 3.83 -5.93 -11.82
N LYS A 129 5.01 -5.54 -12.30
CA LYS A 129 6.30 -5.77 -11.62
C LYS A 129 6.94 -4.42 -11.33
N PHE A 130 7.00 -4.04 -10.06
CA PHE A 130 7.62 -2.78 -9.61
C PHE A 130 9.13 -2.94 -9.44
N LYS A 131 9.89 -1.87 -9.69
CA LYS A 131 11.35 -1.87 -9.52
C LYS A 131 11.69 -1.78 -8.03
N ALA A 132 12.12 -2.91 -7.46
CA ALA A 132 12.37 -3.05 -6.02
C ALA A 132 13.40 -2.04 -5.47
N SER A 133 14.41 -1.67 -6.26
CA SER A 133 15.45 -0.70 -5.86
C SER A 133 14.95 0.74 -5.73
N GLN A 134 13.75 1.06 -6.22
CA GLN A 134 13.15 2.39 -6.12
C GLN A 134 12.06 2.48 -5.03
N LEU A 135 11.79 1.39 -4.31
CA LEU A 135 10.73 1.36 -3.31
C LEU A 135 11.11 2.19 -2.07
N PRO A 136 10.21 3.04 -1.56
CA PRO A 136 10.43 3.72 -0.29
C PRO A 136 10.50 2.70 0.86
N LYS A 137 11.30 2.97 1.89
CA LYS A 137 11.40 2.08 3.05
C LYS A 137 10.06 2.04 3.80
N LEU A 138 9.53 0.85 4.04
CA LEU A 138 8.45 0.69 5.03
C LEU A 138 9.06 0.89 6.41
N LYS A 139 8.60 1.91 7.15
CA LYS A 139 8.97 2.04 8.56
C LYS A 139 8.44 0.81 9.29
N ALA A 140 9.34 0.03 9.89
CA ALA A 140 8.95 -1.03 10.80
C ALA A 140 8.22 -0.37 11.98
N LYS A 141 7.06 -0.89 12.35
CA LYS A 141 6.46 -0.55 13.64
C LYS A 141 7.45 -1.09 14.67
N LYS A 142 8.10 -0.23 15.48
CA LYS A 142 8.80 -0.70 16.68
C LYS A 142 7.76 -1.51 17.45
N ALA A 143 8.00 -2.82 17.60
CA ALA A 143 7.21 -3.61 18.52
C ALA A 143 7.41 -2.97 19.89
N HIS A 144 6.36 -2.39 20.45
CA HIS A 144 6.36 -2.03 21.86
C HIS A 144 6.28 -3.36 22.60
N ILE A 145 7.43 -4.01 22.78
CA ILE A 145 7.56 -5.04 23.80
C ILE A 145 7.37 -4.27 25.11
N ARG A 146 6.16 -4.35 25.69
CA ARG A 146 5.98 -4.05 27.12
C ARG A 146 6.74 -5.14 27.83
N ALA A 147 7.99 -4.86 28.20
CA ALA A 147 8.68 -5.61 29.23
C ALA A 147 7.88 -5.37 30.52
N VAL A 148 7.13 -6.37 30.96
CA VAL A 148 6.63 -6.41 32.34
C VAL A 148 7.79 -6.95 33.17
N THR A 149 8.71 -6.07 33.55
CA THR A 149 9.57 -6.29 34.71
C THR A 149 8.87 -5.66 35.91
N ALA A 150 8.29 -6.50 36.76
CA ALA A 150 7.98 -6.15 38.13
C ALA A 150 8.37 -7.35 39.00
N GLN A 151 9.67 -7.41 39.26
CA GLN A 151 10.26 -7.99 40.45
C GLN A 151 9.56 -7.36 41.67
N ALA A 152 8.71 -8.11 42.37
CA ALA A 152 8.32 -7.78 43.73
C ALA A 152 9.14 -8.69 44.65
N ALA A 153 10.11 -8.07 45.30
CA ALA A 153 11.03 -8.66 46.24
C ALA A 153 10.29 -9.32 47.42
N SER A 154 10.85 -10.45 47.83
CA SER A 154 10.73 -11.05 49.15
C SER A 154 11.08 -10.05 50.25
N GLN A 155 10.32 -10.05 51.35
CA GLN A 155 10.77 -10.06 52.76
C GLN A 155 9.80 -9.32 53.68
N SER A 156 9.05 -10.06 54.51
CA SER A 156 8.87 -9.74 55.93
C SER A 156 8.15 -10.87 56.68
N ARG A 157 8.91 -11.78 57.31
CA ARG A 157 8.92 -12.03 58.78
C ARG A 157 9.38 -13.46 59.15
N PRO A 158 10.12 -13.62 60.27
CA PRO A 158 10.85 -14.85 60.61
C PRO A 158 10.15 -15.78 61.62
N ALA A 159 10.73 -16.98 61.72
CA ALA A 159 10.84 -17.90 62.88
C ALA A 159 9.68 -18.87 63.21
N LYS A 160 9.91 -20.18 62.99
CA LYS A 160 10.16 -21.16 64.10
C LYS A 160 10.67 -22.52 63.60
N LYS A 161 11.51 -23.14 64.44
CA LYS A 161 12.34 -24.36 64.30
C LYS A 161 11.56 -25.69 64.22
N GLY A 162 12.19 -26.69 63.57
CA GLY A 162 12.06 -28.14 63.77
C GLY A 162 12.47 -28.91 62.49
N LEU A 163 13.69 -29.45 62.34
CA LEU A 163 14.11 -30.85 62.64
C LEU A 163 12.97 -31.87 62.38
N ALA A 164 13.06 -32.94 61.60
CA ALA A 164 14.21 -33.68 61.06
C ALA A 164 13.77 -34.73 60.00
N LEU A 165 14.74 -35.11 59.15
CA LEU A 165 15.09 -36.46 58.64
C LEU A 165 14.15 -37.33 57.75
N LEU A 166 14.75 -37.69 56.60
CA LEU A 166 14.85 -39.01 55.93
C LEU A 166 13.75 -39.51 54.96
N LEU A 167 14.18 -39.59 53.69
CA LEU A 167 13.88 -40.57 52.64
C LEU A 167 14.37 -41.99 53.05
N PRO A 168 13.90 -43.10 52.44
CA PRO A 168 13.58 -43.29 51.02
C PRO A 168 12.09 -43.43 50.66
#